data_AF-A0A952Z233-F1
#
_entry.id   AF-A0A952Z233-F1
#
_cell.length_a   1.000
_cell.length_b   1.000
_cell.length_c   1.000
_cell.angle_alpha   90.00
_cell.angle_beta   90.00
_cell.angle_gamma   90.00
#
_symmetry.space_group_name_H-M   'P 1'
#
loop_
_entity.id
_entity.type
_entity.pdbx_description
1 polymer ?
#
loop_
_entity_poly.entity_id
_entity_poly.type
_entity_poly.pdbx_seq_one_letter_code
_entity_poly.pdbx_strand_id
1 'polypeptide(L)'
;MGLCILSIFNQGLIENFSHIALQKILSDLHEHQGKCERIKNFPYPRQFSTLNLYFVWLFVLLLPFGMLPEFEKFGHYFAWLTIPFCVMVSWIFHTMDKIGESSENPFQGGANDVPVTALSRSIEIDLREMLDETDLPKPVKARNSILM
;
A
#
# COMPACT_ATOMS: atom_id res chain seq x y z
N MET A 1 2.50 28.19 0.21
CA MET A 1 1.18 28.30 -0.46
C MET A 1 0.25 29.28 0.27
N GLY A 2 -0.01 29.14 1.58
CA GLY A 2 -0.83 30.09 2.35
C GLY A 2 -0.38 31.56 2.29
N LEU A 3 0.94 31.82 2.31
CA LEU A 3 1.49 33.18 2.15
C LEU A 3 1.17 33.82 0.78
N CYS A 4 1.06 33.01 -0.28
CA CYS A 4 0.72 33.49 -1.62
C CYS A 4 -0.75 33.94 -1.67
N ILE A 5 -1.66 33.12 -1.12
CA ILE A 5 -3.09 33.45 -1.01
C ILE A 5 -3.29 34.74 -0.18
N LEU A 6 -2.56 34.89 0.92
CA LEU A 6 -2.59 36.11 1.74
C LEU A 6 -2.06 37.34 0.97
N SER A 7 -0.99 37.18 0.20
CA SER A 7 -0.42 38.26 -0.62
C SER A 7 -1.42 38.76 -1.67
N ILE A 8 -2.09 37.85 -2.39
CA ILE A 8 -3.07 38.17 -3.43
C ILE A 8 -4.33 38.82 -2.82
N PHE A 9 -4.75 38.38 -1.63
CA PHE A 9 -5.83 39.04 -0.88
C PHE A 9 -5.47 40.48 -0.48
N ASN A 10 -4.27 40.69 0.07
CA ASN A 10 -3.80 42.03 0.44
C ASN A 10 -3.64 42.97 -0.76
N GLN A 11 -3.42 42.43 -1.96
CA GLN A 11 -3.39 43.18 -3.22
C GLN A 11 -4.79 43.49 -3.77
N GLY A 12 -5.87 43.01 -3.14
CA GLY A 12 -7.25 43.21 -3.59
C GLY A 12 -7.62 42.42 -4.84
N LEU A 13 -6.83 41.42 -5.22
CA LEU A 13 -7.04 40.60 -6.43
C LEU A 13 -8.09 39.50 -6.22
N ILE A 14 -8.41 39.16 -4.96
CA ILE A 14 -9.45 38.19 -4.61
C ILE A 14 -10.34 38.73 -3.50
N GLU A 15 -11.63 38.40 -3.58
CA GLU A 15 -12.63 38.77 -2.57
C GLU A 15 -12.51 37.91 -1.30
N ASN A 16 -13.09 38.39 -0.21
CA ASN A 16 -13.06 37.70 1.10
C ASN A 16 -13.65 36.28 1.04
N PHE A 17 -14.73 36.08 0.27
CA PHE A 17 -15.34 34.76 0.12
C PHE A 17 -14.37 33.77 -0.56
N SER A 18 -13.74 34.19 -1.67
CA SER A 18 -12.74 33.40 -2.39
C SER A 18 -11.52 33.11 -1.52
N HIS A 19 -11.09 34.07 -0.70
CA HIS A 19 -9.99 33.88 0.26
C HIS A 19 -10.30 32.78 1.27
N ILE A 20 -11.49 32.83 1.89
CA ILE A 20 -11.95 31.80 2.84
C ILE A 20 -12.04 30.42 2.17
N ALA A 21 -12.59 30.36 0.95
CA ALA A 21 -12.70 29.11 0.20
C ALA A 21 -11.33 28.49 -0.10
N LEU A 22 -10.36 29.28 -0.55
CA LEU A 22 -8.99 28.82 -0.82
C LEU A 22 -8.26 28.39 0.45
N GLN A 23 -8.44 29.11 1.57
CA GLN A 23 -7.89 28.68 2.85
C GLN A 23 -8.46 27.33 3.30
N LYS A 24 -9.76 27.11 3.09
CA LYS A 24 -10.40 25.83 3.42
C LYS A 24 -9.80 24.68 2.61
N ILE A 25 -9.63 24.84 1.30
CA ILE A 25 -8.99 23.83 0.45
C ILE A 25 -7.57 23.51 0.96
N LEU A 26 -6.79 24.51 1.36
CA LEU A 26 -5.46 24.30 1.92
C LEU A 26 -5.50 23.52 3.25
N SER A 27 -6.48 23.81 4.11
CA SER A 27 -6.70 23.07 5.35
C SER A 27 -7.05 21.61 5.07
N ASP A 28 -7.92 21.35 4.10
CA ASP A 28 -8.33 20.00 3.70
C ASP A 28 -7.11 19.21 3.16
N LEU A 29 -6.25 19.84 2.36
CA LEU A 29 -4.99 19.23 1.90
C LEU A 29 -4.07 18.84 3.06
N HIS A 30 -3.91 19.70 4.07
CA HIS A 30 -3.13 19.38 5.27
C HIS A 30 -3.75 18.25 6.09
N GLU A 31 -5.08 18.19 6.18
CA GLU A 31 -5.78 17.08 6.84
C GLU A 31 -5.52 15.75 6.13
N HIS A 32 -5.62 15.73 4.79
CA HIS A 32 -5.32 14.55 3.99
C HIS A 32 -3.85 14.13 4.09
N GLN A 33 -2.91 15.09 4.07
CA GLN A 33 -1.49 14.82 4.29
C GLN A 33 -1.26 14.18 5.67
N GLY A 34 -1.84 14.75 6.74
CA GLY A 34 -1.72 14.20 8.09
C GLY A 34 -2.29 12.80 8.23
N LYS A 35 -3.39 12.48 7.52
CA LYS A 35 -3.94 11.11 7.44
C LYS A 35 -2.93 10.16 6.79
N CYS A 36 -2.34 10.53 5.66
CA CYS A 36 -1.33 9.72 4.96
C CYS A 36 -0.05 9.54 5.80
N GLU A 37 0.43 10.59 6.46
CA GLU A 37 1.58 10.52 7.36
C GLU A 37 1.31 9.61 8.54
N ARG A 38 0.10 9.61 9.12
CA ARG A 38 -0.27 8.68 10.18
C ARG A 38 -0.24 7.23 9.70
N ILE A 39 -0.76 6.94 8.51
CA ILE A 39 -0.71 5.59 7.92
C ILE A 39 0.74 5.15 7.68
N LYS A 40 1.59 6.06 7.19
CA LYS A 40 3.00 5.74 6.89
C LYS A 40 3.88 5.62 8.13
N ASN A 41 3.74 6.54 9.09
CA ASN A 41 4.64 6.68 10.23
C ASN A 41 4.24 5.85 11.45
N PHE A 42 2.99 5.36 11.51
CA PHE A 42 2.54 4.40 12.51
C PHE A 42 2.21 3.06 11.86
N PRO A 43 3.20 2.37 11.26
CA PRO A 43 2.99 1.02 10.80
C PRO A 43 2.64 0.12 11.98
N TYR A 44 1.93 -0.97 11.70
CA TYR A 44 1.52 -1.94 12.72
C TYR A 44 2.74 -2.35 13.57
N PRO A 45 2.63 -2.44 14.91
CA PRO A 45 3.81 -2.62 15.74
C PRO A 45 4.58 -3.88 15.32
N ARG A 46 5.88 -3.72 15.00
CA ARG A 46 6.73 -4.80 14.46
C ARG A 46 6.71 -6.09 15.28
N GLN A 47 6.45 -6.00 16.58
CA GLN A 47 6.33 -7.16 17.47
C GLN A 47 5.19 -8.11 17.04
N PHE A 48 4.07 -7.60 16.54
CA PHE A 48 2.94 -8.44 16.11
C PHE A 48 3.22 -9.13 14.77
N SER A 49 3.82 -8.42 13.80
CA SER A 49 4.24 -9.01 12.52
C SER A 49 5.30 -10.11 12.73
N THR A 50 6.23 -9.89 13.65
CA THR A 50 7.27 -10.89 13.98
C THR A 50 6.68 -12.13 14.66
N LEU A 51 5.69 -11.96 15.55
CA LEU A 51 5.00 -13.09 16.19
C LEU A 51 4.18 -13.91 15.18
N ASN A 52 3.48 -13.24 14.26
CA ASN A 52 2.71 -13.92 13.21
C ASN A 52 3.62 -14.82 12.36
N LEU A 53 4.75 -14.27 11.91
CA LEU A 53 5.77 -15.01 11.18
C LEU A 53 6.19 -16.29 11.94
N TYR A 54 6.50 -16.18 13.24
CA TYR A 54 6.87 -17.35 14.05
C TYR A 54 5.74 -18.38 14.16
N PHE A 55 4.47 -17.96 14.27
CA PHE A 55 3.35 -18.88 14.29
C PHE A 55 3.16 -19.62 12.96
N VAL A 56 3.30 -18.93 11.83
CA VAL A 56 3.21 -19.56 10.50
C VAL A 56 4.32 -20.59 10.31
N TRP A 57 5.56 -20.25 10.68
CA TRP A 57 6.69 -21.17 10.61
C TRP A 57 6.53 -22.37 11.54
N LEU A 58 6.08 -22.15 12.77
CA LEU A 58 5.79 -23.22 13.72
C LEU A 58 4.70 -24.16 13.19
N PHE A 59 3.63 -23.60 12.63
CA PHE A 59 2.54 -24.36 12.03
C PHE A 59 3.03 -25.22 10.85
N VAL A 60 3.78 -24.61 9.91
CA VAL A 60 4.33 -25.31 8.74
C VAL A 60 5.28 -26.44 9.15
N LEU A 61 6.08 -26.23 10.19
CA LEU A 61 7.01 -27.24 10.70
C LEU A 61 6.29 -28.41 11.38
N LEU A 62 5.19 -28.13 12.10
CA LEU A 62 4.39 -29.16 12.78
C LEU A 62 3.41 -29.90 11.85
N LEU A 63 3.01 -29.27 10.74
CA LEU A 63 2.08 -29.82 9.75
C LEU A 63 2.39 -31.25 9.29
N PRO A 64 3.63 -31.60 8.87
CA PRO A 64 3.93 -32.97 8.43
C PRO A 64 3.74 -34.01 9.54
N PHE A 65 4.03 -33.68 10.79
CA PHE A 65 3.84 -34.57 11.93
C PHE A 65 2.35 -34.85 12.22
N GLY A 66 1.48 -33.88 11.94
CA GLY A 66 0.02 -34.06 12.06
C GLY A 66 -0.60 -34.81 10.88
N MET A 67 -0.05 -34.63 9.67
CA MET A 67 -0.61 -35.22 8.45
C MET A 67 -0.14 -36.66 8.21
N LEU A 68 1.11 -36.99 8.55
CA LEU A 68 1.69 -38.32 8.27
C LEU A 68 0.84 -39.48 8.85
N PRO A 69 0.38 -39.45 10.11
CA PRO A 69 -0.44 -40.54 10.67
C PRO A 69 -1.81 -40.66 10.00
N GLU A 70 -2.40 -39.55 9.54
CA GLU A 70 -3.71 -39.57 8.88
C GLU A 70 -3.61 -40.19 7.49
N PHE A 71 -2.57 -39.85 6.72
CA PHE A 71 -2.35 -40.46 5.40
C PHE A 71 -1.94 -41.93 5.48
N GLU A 72 -1.20 -42.34 6.51
CA GLU A 72 -0.87 -43.75 6.74
C GLU A 72 -2.12 -44.62 6.98
N LYS A 73 -3.18 -44.10 7.62
CA LYS A 73 -4.45 -44.83 7.82
C LYS A 73 -5.14 -45.19 6.51
N PHE A 74 -4.95 -44.42 5.44
CA PHE A 74 -5.53 -44.69 4.12
C PHE A 74 -4.73 -45.70 3.30
N GLY A 75 -3.50 -46.03 3.73
CA GLY A 75 -2.66 -47.08 3.16
C GLY A 75 -1.19 -46.67 3.04
N HIS A 76 -0.28 -47.65 3.03
CA HIS A 76 1.17 -47.40 3.06
C HIS A 76 1.70 -46.52 1.91
N TYR A 77 1.09 -46.60 0.72
CA TYR A 77 1.45 -45.76 -0.43
C TYR A 77 0.94 -44.31 -0.31
N PHE A 78 -0.08 -44.06 0.51
CA PHE A 78 -0.64 -42.72 0.72
C PHE A 78 0.24 -41.83 1.61
N ALA A 79 1.19 -42.41 2.37
CA ALA A 79 2.19 -41.63 3.10
C ALA A 79 3.02 -40.70 2.18
N TRP A 80 3.22 -41.05 0.91
CA TRP A 80 3.90 -40.21 -0.06
C TRP A 80 3.07 -38.98 -0.49
N LEU A 81 1.74 -39.03 -0.37
CA LEU A 81 0.85 -37.88 -0.62
C LEU A 81 0.94 -36.82 0.48
N THR A 82 1.49 -37.15 1.65
CA THR A 82 1.74 -36.18 2.73
C THR A 82 2.64 -35.04 2.26
N ILE A 83 3.69 -35.32 1.48
CA ILE A 83 4.64 -34.32 1.01
C ILE A 83 3.98 -33.23 0.14
N PRO A 84 3.33 -33.54 -1.00
CA PRO A 84 2.70 -32.52 -1.83
C PRO A 84 1.55 -31.80 -1.12
N PHE A 85 0.82 -32.48 -0.23
CA PHE A 85 -0.25 -31.85 0.55
C PHE A 85 0.28 -30.84 1.56
N CYS A 86 1.32 -31.20 2.31
CA CYS A 86 1.98 -30.28 3.23
C CYS A 86 2.56 -29.07 2.49
N VAL A 87 3.25 -29.28 1.36
CA VAL A 87 3.78 -28.17 0.54
C VAL A 87 2.67 -27.23 0.10
N MET A 88 1.53 -27.76 -0.37
CA MET A 88 0.39 -26.94 -0.81
C MET A 88 -0.19 -26.10 0.34
N VAL A 89 -0.45 -26.72 1.50
CA VAL A 89 -0.99 -26.02 2.67
C VAL A 89 0.01 -24.99 3.20
N SER A 90 1.29 -25.35 3.31
CA SER A 90 2.35 -24.41 3.70
C SER A 90 2.44 -23.22 2.76
N TRP A 91 2.32 -23.44 1.45
CA TRP A 91 2.30 -22.37 0.46
C TRP A 91 1.12 -21.42 0.65
N ILE A 92 -0.08 -21.94 0.94
CA ILE A 92 -1.27 -21.12 1.23
C ILE A 92 -1.04 -20.22 2.44
N PHE A 93 -0.63 -20.78 3.58
CA PHE A 93 -0.42 -20.02 4.81
C PHE A 93 0.73 -19.02 4.69
N HIS A 94 1.82 -19.40 4.03
CA HIS A 94 2.94 -18.49 3.79
C HIS A 94 2.56 -17.33 2.86
N THR A 95 1.79 -17.62 1.81
CA THR A 95 1.30 -16.59 0.89
C THR A 95 0.33 -15.64 1.59
N MET A 96 -0.55 -16.16 2.45
CA MET A 96 -1.48 -15.36 3.24
C MET A 96 -0.75 -14.37 4.16
N ASP A 97 0.30 -14.82 4.86
CA ASP A 97 1.16 -13.96 5.70
C ASP A 97 1.81 -12.85 4.89
N LYS A 98 2.39 -13.19 3.72
CA LYS A 98 3.04 -12.23 2.82
C LYS A 98 2.08 -11.19 2.25
N ILE A 99 0.85 -11.59 1.90
CA ILE A 99 -0.19 -10.66 1.44
C ILE A 99 -0.59 -9.71 2.56
N GLY A 100 -0.72 -10.21 3.80
CA GLY A 100 -0.97 -9.39 4.98
C GLY A 100 0.11 -8.33 5.18
N GLU A 101 1.38 -8.75 5.20
CA GLU A 101 2.54 -7.85 5.37
C GLU A 101 2.58 -6.73 4.32
N SER A 102 2.32 -7.07 3.05
CA SER A 102 2.26 -6.09 1.96
C SER A 102 1.07 -5.14 2.09
N SER A 103 -0.09 -5.63 2.55
CA SER A 103 -1.31 -4.83 2.69
C SER A 103 -1.25 -3.86 3.87
N GLU A 104 -0.46 -4.18 4.90
CA GLU A 104 -0.28 -3.32 6.07
C GLU A 104 0.57 -2.06 5.78
N ASN A 105 1.39 -2.07 4.73
CA ASN A 105 2.36 -1.01 4.45
C ASN A 105 2.27 -0.47 3.00
N PRO A 106 1.20 0.25 2.63
CA PRO A 106 0.88 0.57 1.23
C PRO A 106 1.74 1.67 0.58
N PHE A 107 2.71 2.24 1.30
CA PHE A 107 3.49 3.42 0.88
C PHE A 107 5.03 3.21 0.97
N GLN A 108 5.49 1.96 0.86
CA GLN A 108 6.91 1.59 0.92
C GLN A 108 7.60 1.61 -0.45
N GLY A 109 6.85 1.78 -1.53
CA GLY A 109 7.38 1.78 -2.90
C GLY A 109 7.59 0.37 -3.46
N GLY A 110 6.90 -0.64 -2.91
CA GLY A 110 6.82 -1.98 -3.45
C GLY A 110 5.98 -2.08 -4.73
N ALA A 111 6.06 -3.21 -5.43
CA ALA A 111 5.30 -3.44 -6.65
C ALA A 111 3.78 -3.50 -6.45
N ASN A 112 3.34 -3.84 -5.24
CA ASN A 112 1.93 -3.94 -4.86
C ASN A 112 1.44 -2.70 -4.08
N ASP A 113 2.30 -1.70 -3.93
CA ASP A 113 1.99 -0.50 -3.17
C ASP A 113 1.24 0.52 -4.04
N VAL A 114 0.74 1.57 -3.40
CA VAL A 114 0.11 2.68 -4.11
C VAL A 114 1.17 3.41 -4.96
N PRO A 115 0.96 3.59 -6.27
CA PRO A 115 1.92 4.24 -7.15
C PRO A 115 1.87 5.77 -6.98
N VAL A 116 2.41 6.27 -5.87
CA VAL A 116 2.37 7.69 -5.49
C VAL A 116 3.03 8.56 -6.56
N THR A 117 4.07 8.06 -7.24
CA THR A 117 4.76 8.80 -8.31
C THR A 117 3.85 8.96 -9.53
N ALA A 118 3.20 7.89 -9.96
CA ALA A 118 2.24 7.93 -11.06
C ALA A 118 1.05 8.85 -10.74
N LEU A 119 0.48 8.75 -9.54
CA LEU A 119 -0.61 9.63 -9.09
C LEU A 119 -0.18 11.11 -9.07
N SER A 120 1.02 11.39 -8.57
CA SER A 120 1.57 12.75 -8.53
C SER A 120 1.80 13.31 -9.95
N ARG A 121 2.26 12.47 -10.89
CA ARG A 121 2.38 12.85 -12.30
C ARG A 121 1.03 13.10 -12.95
N SER A 122 0.00 12.31 -12.64
CA SER A 122 -1.36 12.59 -13.12
C SER A 122 -1.87 13.93 -12.62
N ILE A 123 -1.74 14.20 -11.32
CA ILE A 123 -2.12 15.51 -10.74
C ILE A 123 -1.34 16.66 -11.40
N GLU A 124 -0.04 16.47 -11.66
CA GLU A 124 0.77 17.47 -12.36
C GLU A 124 0.26 17.76 -13.78
N ILE A 125 -0.11 16.73 -14.53
CA ILE A 125 -0.68 16.87 -15.88
C ILE A 125 -2.02 17.60 -15.80
N ASP A 126 -2.94 17.15 -14.94
CA ASP A 126 -4.28 17.72 -14.79
C ASP A 126 -4.20 19.22 -14.44
N LEU A 127 -3.32 19.60 -13.51
CA LEU A 127 -3.13 21.01 -13.13
C LEU A 127 -2.57 21.87 -14.25
N ARG A 128 -1.63 21.34 -15.06
CA ARG A 128 -1.08 22.07 -16.21
C ARG A 128 -2.08 22.19 -17.35
N GLU A 129 -2.88 21.16 -17.59
CA GLU A 129 -3.99 21.21 -18.54
C GLU A 129 -5.03 22.27 -18.15
N MET A 130 -5.37 22.38 -16.87
CA MET A 130 -6.26 23.44 -16.37
C MET A 130 -5.70 24.85 -16.55
N LEU A 131 -4.38 24.99 -16.74
CA LEU A 131 -3.70 26.26 -17.00
C LEU A 131 -3.48 26.52 -18.50
N ASP A 132 -4.05 25.68 -19.38
CA ASP A 132 -3.87 25.71 -20.84
C ASP A 132 -2.38 25.60 -21.27
N GLU A 133 -1.55 24.94 -20.45
CA GLU A 133 -0.14 24.70 -20.79
C GLU A 133 -0.02 23.60 -21.87
N THR A 134 0.90 23.81 -22.83
CA THR A 134 1.12 22.87 -23.93
C THR A 134 2.28 21.91 -23.69
N ASP A 135 3.21 22.25 -22.78
CA ASP A 135 4.33 21.39 -22.39
C ASP A 135 3.93 20.50 -21.20
N LEU A 136 3.18 19.44 -21.52
CA LEU A 136 2.71 18.49 -20.52
C LEU A 136 3.75 17.39 -20.27
N PRO A 137 4.08 17.10 -19.00
CA PRO A 137 4.97 16.01 -18.69
C PRO A 137 4.32 14.68 -19.07
N LYS A 138 5.11 13.75 -19.60
CA LYS A 138 4.57 12.45 -20.04
C LYS A 138 4.05 11.65 -18.84
N PRO A 139 2.93 10.91 -18.99
CA PRO A 139 2.45 9.96 -17.99
C PRO A 139 3.54 8.96 -17.62
N VAL A 140 3.59 8.55 -16.35
CA VAL A 140 4.49 7.48 -15.92
C VAL A 140 4.07 6.19 -16.60
N LYS A 141 4.98 5.58 -17.35
CA LYS A 141 4.74 4.31 -18.02
C LYS A 141 5.00 3.17 -17.04
N ALA A 142 4.12 2.17 -17.06
CA ALA A 142 4.35 0.93 -16.34
C ALA A 142 5.68 0.30 -16.79
N ARG A 143 6.52 -0.12 -15.84
CA ARG A 143 7.68 -0.97 -16.10
C ARG A 143 7.32 -2.37 -15.62
N ASN A 144 7.43 -3.36 -16.51
CA ASN A 144 7.08 -4.76 -16.20
C ASN A 144 5.63 -4.92 -15.69
N SER A 145 4.68 -4.21 -16.30
CA SER A 145 3.26 -4.19 -15.91
C SER A 145 2.96 -3.62 -14.52
N ILE A 146 3.95 -2.99 -13.87
CA ILE A 146 3.80 -2.34 -12.57
C ILE A 146 3.95 -0.83 -12.75
N LEU A 147 2.99 -0.08 -12.23
CA LEU A 147 3.09 1.36 -12.07
C LEU A 147 3.77 1.64 -10.73
N MET A 148 4.78 2.51 -10.75
CA MET A 148 5.51 2.99 -9.56
C MET A 148 5.30 4.49 -9.41
#